data_AF-A0A163MLR6-F1
#
_entry.id   AF-A0A163MLR6-F1
#
_cell.length_a   1.000
_cell.length_b   1.000
_cell.length_c   1.000
_cell.angle_alpha   90.00
_cell.angle_beta   90.00
_cell.angle_gamma   90.00
#
_symmetry.space_group_name_H-M   'P 1'
#
loop_
_entity.id
_entity.type
_entity.pdbx_description
1 polymer ?
#
loop_
_entity_poly.entity_id
_entity_poly.type
_entity_poly.pdbx_seq_one_letter_code
_entity_poly.pdbx_strand_id
1 'polypeptide(L)'
;MIRAYQSLQYNWFPVGQQRKVPTYGRHEGAKLFGVLNYETGHVLYRDGERYDAPAFIQFLNAVLEAYPEGKIVMVLDNGRIHRSAQVQAYLRKHKRLQFVFLPKYSPDLNLIEGLWKWLKSDVIHNVFYKKFYHIRINVAAFMKRVNAKSMEVINRLCVRM
;
A
#
# COMPACT_ATOMS: atom_id res chain seq x y z
N MET A 1 4.07 1.86 -4.51
CA MET A 1 4.41 1.12 -5.77
C MET A 1 5.11 -0.17 -5.41
N ILE A 2 4.62 -1.29 -5.93
CA ILE A 2 5.26 -2.61 -5.85
C ILE A 2 5.93 -2.85 -7.19
N ARG A 3 7.23 -3.07 -7.21
CA ARG A 3 7.97 -3.26 -8.46
C ARG A 3 8.12 -4.75 -8.75
N ALA A 4 8.17 -5.09 -10.04
CA ALA A 4 8.31 -6.46 -10.53
C ALA A 4 9.76 -6.96 -10.52
N TYR A 5 10.74 -6.08 -10.33
CA TYR A 5 12.11 -6.52 -10.07
C TYR A 5 12.23 -7.02 -8.64
N GLN A 6 12.99 -8.10 -8.46
CA GLN A 6 13.20 -8.71 -7.15
C GLN A 6 14.02 -7.82 -6.25
N SER A 7 13.44 -7.44 -5.12
CA SER A 7 14.22 -7.15 -3.92
C SER A 7 14.66 -8.49 -3.33
N LEU A 8 15.91 -8.87 -3.60
CA LEU A 8 16.53 -10.00 -2.92
C LEU A 8 16.66 -9.67 -1.43
N GLN A 9 16.35 -10.63 -0.59
CA GLN A 9 16.48 -10.53 0.86
C GLN A 9 17.14 -11.79 1.40
N TYR A 10 17.70 -11.67 2.61
CA TYR A 10 18.27 -12.80 3.34
C TYR A 10 17.29 -13.98 3.41
N ASN A 11 17.81 -15.17 3.15
CA ASN A 11 17.06 -16.42 3.20
C ASN A 11 18.05 -17.57 3.45
N TRP A 12 17.53 -18.70 3.94
CA TRP A 12 18.32 -19.87 4.32
C TRP A 12 18.43 -20.84 3.14
N PHE A 13 19.67 -21.26 2.86
CA PHE A 13 19.98 -22.27 1.85
C PHE A 13 21.03 -23.24 2.38
N PRO A 14 21.06 -24.50 1.89
CA PRO A 14 22.10 -25.44 2.24
C PRO A 14 23.50 -24.86 1.97
N VAL A 15 24.44 -25.14 2.88
CA VAL A 15 25.84 -24.71 2.73
C VAL A 15 26.40 -25.26 1.43
N GLY A 16 27.08 -24.39 0.67
CA GLY A 16 27.65 -24.73 -0.64
C GLY A 16 26.65 -24.70 -1.81
N GLN A 17 25.37 -24.40 -1.58
CA GLN A 17 24.35 -24.30 -2.64
C GLN A 17 23.79 -22.89 -2.77
N GLN A 18 24.35 -22.09 -3.67
CA GLN A 18 23.82 -20.76 -3.99
C GLN A 18 22.50 -20.88 -4.75
N ARG A 19 21.40 -20.37 -4.18
CA ARG A 19 20.14 -20.24 -4.90
C ARG A 19 20.27 -19.21 -6.02
N LYS A 20 19.94 -19.64 -7.24
CA LYS A 20 19.81 -18.75 -8.40
C LYS A 20 18.38 -18.26 -8.49
N VAL A 21 18.18 -16.95 -8.52
CA VAL A 21 16.86 -16.34 -8.69
C VAL A 21 16.84 -15.63 -10.05
N PRO A 22 16.02 -16.09 -11.02
CA PRO A 22 15.97 -15.49 -12.35
C PRO A 22 15.38 -14.07 -12.31
N THR A 23 15.81 -13.21 -13.24
CA THR A 23 15.35 -11.82 -13.37
C THR A 23 15.09 -11.45 -14.84
N TYR A 24 14.10 -10.60 -15.11
CA TYR A 24 13.75 -10.17 -16.48
C TYR A 24 14.34 -8.80 -16.88
N GLY A 25 14.93 -8.05 -15.94
CA GLY A 25 15.46 -6.71 -16.20
C GLY A 25 14.43 -5.64 -16.59
N ARG A 26 13.12 -5.95 -16.59
CA ARG A 26 12.05 -5.01 -16.98
C ARG A 26 11.53 -4.22 -15.78
N HIS A 27 11.34 -2.92 -15.98
CA HIS A 27 10.82 -1.99 -14.96
C HIS A 27 9.29 -1.95 -14.98
N GLU A 28 8.66 -3.06 -14.61
CA GLU A 28 7.20 -3.13 -14.44
C GLU A 28 6.85 -3.03 -12.95
N GLY A 29 5.66 -2.55 -12.60
CA GLY A 29 5.26 -2.38 -11.21
C GLY A 29 3.79 -2.05 -11.01
N ALA A 30 3.18 -2.64 -10.00
CA ALA A 30 1.82 -2.34 -9.58
C ALA A 30 1.82 -1.05 -8.76
N LYS A 31 1.05 -0.07 -9.20
CA LYS A 31 0.80 1.15 -8.42
C LYS A 31 -0.47 0.89 -7.61
N LEU A 32 -0.39 1.18 -6.32
CA LEU A 32 -1.47 0.95 -5.36
C LEU A 32 -1.65 2.23 -4.57
N PHE A 33 -2.91 2.56 -4.32
CA PHE A 33 -3.31 3.40 -3.21
C PHE A 33 -3.91 2.50 -2.14
N GLY A 34 -3.73 2.87 -0.87
CA GLY A 34 -4.33 2.16 0.24
C GLY A 34 -4.56 3.10 1.42
N VAL A 35 -5.51 2.72 2.26
CA VAL A 35 -5.77 3.31 3.56
C VAL A 35 -6.03 2.18 4.56
N LEU A 36 -5.47 2.32 5.75
CA LEU A 36 -5.70 1.46 6.89
C LEU A 36 -6.65 2.18 7.86
N ASN A 37 -7.75 1.55 8.22
CA ASN A 37 -8.57 2.00 9.34
C ASN A 37 -7.89 1.53 10.64
N TYR A 38 -7.47 2.48 11.48
CA TYR A 38 -6.70 2.17 12.69
C TYR A 38 -7.53 1.48 13.79
N GLU A 39 -8.86 1.65 13.78
CA GLU A 39 -9.74 1.05 14.80
C GLU A 39 -10.08 -0.39 14.46
N THR A 40 -10.33 -0.66 13.18
CA THR A 40 -10.81 -1.98 12.74
C THR A 40 -9.71 -2.85 12.13
N GLY A 41 -8.59 -2.24 11.73
CA GLY A 41 -7.53 -2.87 10.96
C GLY A 41 -7.90 -3.13 9.50
N HIS A 42 -9.06 -2.67 9.04
CA HIS A 42 -9.49 -2.88 7.66
C HIS A 42 -8.62 -2.06 6.70
N VAL A 43 -8.14 -2.71 5.64
CA VAL A 43 -7.36 -2.10 4.58
C VAL A 43 -8.23 -1.97 3.33
N LEU A 44 -8.55 -0.73 2.97
CA LEU A 44 -9.10 -0.43 1.66
C LEU A 44 -7.94 -0.10 0.71
N TYR A 45 -7.91 -0.73 -0.46
CA TYR A 45 -6.87 -0.48 -1.45
C TYR A 45 -7.46 -0.44 -2.85
N ARG A 46 -6.75 0.22 -3.76
CA ARG A 46 -7.08 0.27 -5.19
C ARG A 46 -5.80 0.18 -6.00
N ASP A 47 -5.78 -0.71 -6.99
CA ASP A 47 -4.74 -0.74 -7.99
C ASP A 47 -4.98 0.28 -9.10
N GLY A 48 -3.90 0.75 -9.70
CA GLY A 48 -3.96 1.74 -10.76
C GLY A 48 -2.79 1.62 -11.72
N GLU A 49 -3.01 2.09 -12.94
CA GLU A 49 -1.95 2.21 -13.96
C GLU A 49 -1.13 3.48 -13.77
N ARG A 50 -1.71 4.50 -13.13
CA ARG A 50 -1.12 5.81 -12.89
C ARG A 50 -1.10 6.16 -11.41
N TYR A 51 -0.16 7.03 -11.05
CA TYR A 51 -0.03 7.61 -9.72
C TYR A 51 -0.11 9.13 -9.92
N ASP A 52 -1.33 9.61 -10.16
CA ASP A 52 -1.65 11.02 -10.45
C ASP A 52 -2.87 11.48 -9.64
N ALA A 53 -3.21 12.76 -9.73
CA ALA A 53 -4.31 13.34 -8.97
C ALA A 53 -5.69 12.76 -9.34
N PRO A 54 -6.04 12.53 -10.63
CA PRO A 54 -7.27 11.84 -10.98
C PRO A 54 -7.40 10.44 -10.37
N ALA A 55 -6.34 9.62 -10.46
CA ALA A 55 -6.35 8.28 -9.86
C ALA A 55 -6.49 8.34 -8.33
N PHE A 56 -5.85 9.31 -7.69
CA PHE A 56 -5.99 9.51 -6.25
C PHE A 56 -7.41 9.97 -5.88
N ILE A 57 -8.04 10.87 -6.64
CA ILE A 57 -9.44 11.28 -6.42
C ILE A 57 -10.40 10.08 -6.55
N GLN A 58 -10.21 9.21 -7.54
CA GLN A 58 -10.99 7.97 -7.65
C GLN A 58 -10.82 7.07 -6.43
N PHE A 59 -9.62 7.04 -5.84
CA PHE A 59 -9.38 6.34 -4.58
C PHE A 59 -10.10 7.01 -3.41
N LEU A 60 -10.11 8.35 -3.32
CA LEU A 60 -10.85 9.07 -2.29
C LEU A 60 -12.37 8.85 -2.38
N ASN A 61 -12.92 8.74 -3.60
CA ASN A 61 -14.32 8.36 -3.78
C ASN A 61 -14.61 6.97 -3.18
N ALA A 62 -13.75 5.98 -3.46
CA ALA A 62 -13.90 4.65 -2.89
C ALA A 62 -13.80 4.64 -1.36
N VAL A 63 -12.98 5.53 -0.77
CA VAL A 63 -12.92 5.72 0.68
C VAL A 63 -14.24 6.27 1.22
N LEU A 64 -14.81 7.30 0.57
CA LEU A 64 -16.10 7.88 0.98
C LEU A 64 -17.25 6.89 0.82
N GLU A 65 -17.23 6.04 -0.21
CA GLU A 65 -18.20 4.96 -0.40
C GLU A 65 -18.09 3.88 0.68
N ALA A 66 -16.88 3.49 1.05
CA ALA A 66 -16.63 2.50 2.09
C ALA A 66 -16.98 3.00 3.50
N TYR A 67 -16.88 4.32 3.72
CA TYR A 67 -17.17 4.98 5.00
C TYR A 67 -18.22 6.08 4.77
N PRO A 68 -19.49 5.70 4.54
CA PRO A 68 -20.54 6.64 4.10
C PRO A 68 -20.97 7.61 5.20
N GLU A 69 -20.61 7.38 6.46
CA GLU A 69 -21.01 8.17 7.63
C GLU A 69 -19.81 8.74 8.41
N GLY A 70 -20.08 9.79 9.20
CA GLY A 70 -19.06 10.42 10.05
C GLY A 70 -17.98 11.23 9.32
N LYS A 71 -17.08 11.80 10.12
CA LYS A 71 -15.94 12.59 9.63
C LYS A 71 -14.74 11.67 9.42
N ILE A 72 -14.07 11.80 8.28
CA ILE A 72 -12.88 11.02 7.94
C ILE A 72 -11.66 11.93 8.08
N VAL A 73 -10.73 11.55 8.95
CA VAL A 73 -9.41 12.17 9.04
C VAL A 73 -8.39 11.21 8.46
N MET A 74 -7.85 11.53 7.30
CA MET A 74 -6.78 10.74 6.68
C MET A 74 -5.42 11.30 7.08
N VAL A 75 -4.63 10.46 7.74
CA VAL A 75 -3.23 10.75 8.03
C VAL A 75 -2.38 10.32 6.83
N LEU A 76 -1.63 11.27 6.27
CA LEU A 76 -0.91 11.08 5.01
C LEU A 76 0.56 11.52 5.14
N ASP A 77 1.40 10.96 4.27
CA ASP A 77 2.73 11.49 4.03
C ASP A 77 2.70 12.79 3.22
N ASN A 78 3.88 13.34 2.91
CA ASN A 78 4.00 14.59 2.16
C ASN A 78 4.05 14.40 0.63
N GLY A 79 3.47 13.31 0.10
CA GLY A 79 3.40 13.05 -1.33
C GLY A 79 2.85 14.24 -2.13
N ARG A 80 3.52 14.60 -3.24
CA ARG A 80 3.17 15.79 -4.05
C ARG A 80 1.71 15.78 -4.52
N ILE A 81 1.16 14.62 -4.82
CA ILE A 81 -0.21 14.45 -5.33
C ILE A 81 -1.25 14.93 -4.31
N HIS A 82 -1.01 14.67 -3.01
CA HIS A 82 -1.93 15.06 -1.93
C HIS A 82 -2.09 16.58 -1.82
N ARG A 83 -1.10 17.34 -2.30
CA ARG A 83 -1.08 18.81 -2.31
C ARG A 83 -1.46 19.42 -3.67
N SER A 84 -1.81 18.60 -4.66
CA SER A 84 -2.18 19.10 -5.99
C SER A 84 -3.44 19.97 -5.94
N ALA A 85 -3.52 20.98 -6.82
CA ALA A 85 -4.67 21.89 -6.89
C ALA A 85 -6.00 21.14 -7.09
N GLN A 86 -6.00 20.06 -7.87
CA GLN A 86 -7.17 19.20 -8.10
C GLN A 86 -7.64 18.53 -6.81
N VAL A 87 -6.72 17.96 -6.02
CA VAL A 87 -7.06 17.33 -4.74
C VAL A 87 -7.55 18.38 -3.73
N GLN A 88 -6.92 19.55 -3.67
CA GLN A 88 -7.37 20.63 -2.78
C GLN A 88 -8.75 21.18 -3.17
N ALA A 89 -9.07 21.24 -4.47
CA ALA A 89 -10.40 21.58 -4.95
C ALA A 89 -11.44 20.50 -4.59
N TYR A 90 -11.05 19.22 -4.68
CA TYR A 90 -11.89 18.09 -4.30
C TYR A 90 -12.23 18.11 -2.79
N LEU A 91 -11.23 18.32 -1.91
CA LEU A 91 -11.44 18.42 -0.46
C LEU A 91 -12.37 19.58 -0.07
N ARG A 92 -12.31 20.71 -0.82
CA ARG A 92 -13.22 21.84 -0.59
C ARG A 92 -14.68 21.47 -0.82
N LYS A 93 -14.97 20.52 -1.73
CA LYS A 93 -16.32 20.01 -1.99
C LYS A 93 -16.75 18.91 -1.01
N HIS A 94 -15.81 18.15 -0.47
CA HIS A 94 -16.06 17.01 0.43
C HIS A 94 -15.61 17.32 1.86
N LYS A 95 -16.37 18.18 2.57
CA LYS A 95 -16.00 18.71 3.90
C LYS A 95 -15.78 17.66 4.99
N ARG A 96 -16.38 16.47 4.82
CA ARG A 96 -16.22 15.34 5.75
C ARG A 96 -14.85 14.69 5.66
N LEU A 97 -14.11 14.89 4.56
CA LEU A 97 -12.78 14.36 4.36
C LEU A 97 -11.73 15.42 4.69
N GLN A 98 -10.91 15.16 5.70
CA GLN A 98 -9.83 16.05 6.13
C GLN A 98 -8.49 15.33 6.07
N PHE A 99 -7.46 16.04 5.62
CA PHE A 99 -6.10 15.51 5.58
C PHE A 99 -5.28 16.07 6.73
N VAL A 100 -4.55 15.19 7.41
CA VAL A 100 -3.52 15.52 8.39
C VAL A 100 -2.21 14.99 7.85
N PHE A 101 -1.20 15.86 7.77
CA PHE A 101 0.10 15.49 7.23
C PHE A 101 1.07 15.16 8.35
N LEU A 102 1.76 14.03 8.22
CA LEU A 102 2.87 13.67 9.09
C LEU A 102 4.06 14.63 8.91
N PRO A 103 4.99 14.71 9.88
CA PRO A 103 6.26 15.39 9.68
C PRO A 103 7.00 14.84 8.46
N LYS A 104 7.79 15.69 7.81
CA LYS A 104 8.58 15.27 6.64
C LYS A 104 9.56 14.17 7.04
N TYR A 105 9.81 13.23 6.13
CA TYR A 105 10.76 12.12 6.31
C TYR A 105 10.49 11.26 7.55
N SER A 106 9.22 11.12 7.95
CA SER A 106 8.81 10.27 9.08
C SER A 106 7.98 9.07 8.62
N PRO A 107 8.54 8.17 7.79
CA PRO A 107 7.80 7.01 7.27
C PRO A 107 7.40 6.03 8.39
N ASP A 108 8.14 5.99 9.48
CA ASP A 108 7.84 5.09 10.61
C ASP A 108 6.58 5.50 11.36
N LEU A 109 6.16 6.77 11.27
CA LEU A 109 4.86 7.23 11.80
C LEU A 109 3.68 6.88 10.88
N ASN A 110 3.96 6.41 9.66
CA ASN A 110 2.92 6.05 8.70
C ASN A 110 2.67 4.54 8.73
N LEU A 111 1.66 4.10 9.48
CA LEU A 111 1.34 2.68 9.68
C LEU A 111 1.22 1.87 8.37
N ILE A 112 0.70 2.50 7.31
CA ILE A 112 0.55 1.79 6.03
C ILE A 112 1.88 1.47 5.36
N GLU A 113 2.97 2.18 5.67
CA GLU A 113 4.31 1.78 5.24
C GLU A 113 4.73 0.44 5.84
N GLY A 114 4.33 0.16 7.09
CA GLY A 114 4.49 -1.16 7.70
C GLY A 114 3.74 -2.24 6.94
N LEU A 115 2.50 -1.97 6.51
CA LEU A 115 1.74 -2.88 5.65
C LEU A 115 2.44 -3.10 4.31
N TRP A 116 2.98 -2.05 3.68
CA TRP A 116 3.73 -2.16 2.43
C TRP A 116 5.03 -2.97 2.59
N LYS A 117 5.74 -2.82 3.71
CA LYS A 117 6.91 -3.66 4.04
C LYS A 117 6.49 -5.13 4.18
N TRP A 118 5.39 -5.42 4.87
CA TRP A 118 4.87 -6.78 5.00
C TRP A 118 4.47 -7.37 3.65
N LEU A 119 3.72 -6.62 2.85
CA LEU A 119 3.30 -7.07 1.52
C LEU A 119 4.51 -7.44 0.66
N LYS A 120 5.54 -6.57 0.61
CA LYS A 120 6.75 -6.86 -0.17
C LYS A 120 7.44 -8.13 0.34
N SER A 121 7.51 -8.31 1.66
CA SER A 121 8.07 -9.51 2.27
C SER A 121 7.34 -10.80 1.92
N ASP A 122 6.02 -10.75 1.83
CA ASP A 122 5.20 -11.92 1.57
C ASP A 122 5.08 -12.24 0.07
N VAL A 123 4.98 -11.19 -0.76
CA VAL A 123 4.62 -11.34 -2.17
C VAL A 123 5.82 -11.23 -3.12
N ILE A 124 6.84 -10.45 -2.79
CA ILE A 124 7.89 -10.04 -3.75
C ILE A 124 9.27 -10.58 -3.41
N HIS A 125 9.63 -10.59 -2.12
CA HIS A 125 10.98 -10.95 -1.68
C HIS A 125 11.33 -12.38 -2.13
N ASN A 126 12.43 -12.53 -2.86
CA ASN A 126 12.93 -13.82 -3.34
C ASN A 126 11.95 -14.64 -4.23
N VAL A 127 10.94 -14.00 -4.84
CA VAL A 127 9.95 -14.65 -5.72
C VAL A 127 10.12 -14.16 -7.16
N PHE A 128 10.05 -15.09 -8.12
CA PHE A 128 10.05 -14.77 -9.55
C PHE A 128 8.68 -14.97 -10.18
N TYR A 129 8.12 -13.90 -10.73
CA TYR A 129 6.89 -13.96 -11.52
C TYR A 129 7.19 -13.90 -13.00
N LYS A 130 6.80 -14.95 -13.74
CA LYS A 130 6.95 -15.02 -15.21
C LYS A 130 6.17 -13.93 -15.95
N LYS A 131 5.04 -13.49 -15.39
CA LYS A 131 4.17 -12.46 -15.96
C LYS A 131 3.70 -11.51 -14.89
N PHE A 132 3.62 -10.22 -15.22
CA PHE A 132 3.26 -9.17 -14.27
C PHE A 132 1.90 -9.35 -13.59
N TYR A 133 0.89 -9.89 -14.29
CA TYR A 133 -0.43 -10.08 -13.69
C TYR A 133 -0.40 -11.03 -12.47
N HIS A 134 0.57 -11.93 -12.36
CA HIS A 134 0.72 -12.77 -11.16
C HIS A 134 1.01 -11.92 -9.91
N ILE A 135 1.70 -10.80 -10.05
CA ILE A 135 1.90 -9.87 -8.94
C ILE A 135 0.54 -9.30 -8.50
N ARG A 136 -0.31 -8.86 -9.44
CA ARG A 136 -1.65 -8.33 -9.11
C ARG A 136 -2.51 -9.37 -8.40
N ILE A 137 -2.50 -10.63 -8.87
CA ILE A 137 -3.22 -11.73 -8.23
C ILE A 137 -2.72 -11.95 -6.79
N ASN A 138 -1.40 -12.01 -6.58
CA ASN A 138 -0.85 -12.27 -5.24
C ASN A 138 -1.02 -11.08 -4.29
N VAL A 139 -0.98 -9.85 -4.80
CA VAL A 139 -1.35 -8.64 -4.04
C VAL A 139 -2.81 -8.72 -3.59
N ALA A 140 -3.74 -9.06 -4.49
CA ALA A 140 -5.15 -9.20 -4.14
C ALA A 140 -5.37 -10.32 -3.11
N ALA A 141 -4.68 -11.46 -3.28
CA ALA A 141 -4.72 -12.55 -2.32
C ALA A 141 -4.16 -12.14 -0.94
N PHE A 142 -3.05 -11.40 -0.91
CA PHE A 142 -2.48 -10.84 0.33
C PHE A 142 -3.49 -9.90 1.01
N MET A 143 -4.09 -8.96 0.28
CA MET A 143 -5.06 -8.03 0.83
C MET A 143 -6.29 -8.75 1.38
N LYS A 144 -6.78 -9.77 0.69
CA LYS A 144 -7.87 -10.63 1.18
C LYS A 144 -7.49 -11.33 2.49
N ARG A 145 -6.28 -11.87 2.61
CA ARG A 145 -5.79 -12.51 3.85
C ARG A 145 -5.69 -11.52 5.01
N VAL A 146 -5.12 -10.34 4.77
CA VAL A 146 -4.97 -9.26 5.75
C VAL A 146 -6.35 -8.80 6.25
N ASN A 147 -7.30 -8.57 5.34
CA ASN A 147 -8.65 -8.15 5.71
C ASN A 147 -9.50 -9.25 6.36
N ALA A 148 -9.23 -10.53 6.09
CA ALA A 148 -9.90 -11.63 6.79
C ALA A 148 -9.55 -11.71 8.28
N LYS A 149 -8.44 -11.06 8.68
CA LYS A 149 -7.95 -11.02 10.07
C LYS A 149 -7.53 -9.60 10.46
N SER A 150 -8.42 -8.64 10.22
CA SER A 150 -8.11 -7.21 10.32
C SER A 150 -7.52 -6.79 11.68
N MET A 151 -7.99 -7.38 12.79
CA MET A 151 -7.44 -7.04 14.11
C MET A 151 -5.98 -7.51 14.31
N GLU A 152 -5.57 -8.62 13.67
CA GLU A 152 -4.17 -9.04 13.69
C GLU A 152 -3.27 -8.04 12.95
N VAL A 153 -3.82 -7.29 11.99
CA VAL A 153 -3.12 -6.22 11.27
C VAL A 153 -2.75 -5.10 12.24
N ILE A 154 -3.68 -4.68 13.10
CA ILE A 154 -3.39 -3.67 14.14
C ILE A 154 -2.32 -4.18 15.10
N ASN A 155 -2.47 -5.40 15.62
CA ASN A 155 -1.48 -5.96 16.53
C ASN A 155 -0.07 -6.04 15.89
N ARG A 156 -0.01 -6.36 14.60
CA ARG A 156 1.27 -6.43 13.89
C ARG A 156 1.86 -5.06 13.60
N LEU A 157 1.04 -4.10 13.18
CA LEU A 157 1.52 -2.80 12.69
C LEU A 157 1.66 -1.75 13.79
N CYS A 158 0.80 -1.79 14.81
CA CYS A 158 0.71 -0.75 15.84
C CYS A 158 1.36 -1.16 17.17
N VAL A 159 1.38 -2.45 17.52
CA VAL A 159 1.84 -2.93 18.84
C VAL A 159 3.29 -3.44 18.82
N ARG A 160 3.80 -3.85 17.65
CA ARG A 160 5.19 -4.34 17.49
C ARG A 160 6.17 -3.27 16.99
N MET A 161 5.80 -1.99 17.07
CA MET A 161 6.70 -0.87 16.81
C MET A 161 7.57 -0.57 18.02
#